data_AF-A0A744ZIM1-F1
#
_entry.id   AF-A0A744ZIM1-F1
#
_cell.length_a   1.000
_cell.length_b   1.000
_cell.length_c   1.000
_cell.angle_alpha   90.00
_cell.angle_beta   90.00
_cell.angle_gamma   90.00
#
_symmetry.space_group_name_H-M   'P 1'
#
loop_
_entity.id
_entity.type
_entity.pdbx_description
1 polymer ?
#
loop_
_entity_poly.entity_id
_entity_poly.type
_entity_poly.pdbx_seq_one_letter_code
_entity_poly.pdbx_strand_id
1 'polypeptide(L)'
;MALGQKCQSGLWRSPSPADGVYTSLGAFKGVYSGSNTTGKQIKIYALGGNPPPKKINFGNSDNCVNTFSLVASVGGYTVANSVDGNSQWNKSGSISFDVPDGSAFSVISNGMMAYGCDYGTFTVFRYQ
;
A
#
# COMPACT_ATOMS: atom_id res chain seq x y z
N MET A 1 -35.60 -1.09 16.12
CA MET A 1 -35.16 -2.47 16.44
C MET A 1 -34.56 -3.08 15.17
N ALA A 2 -33.39 -3.69 15.29
CA ALA A 2 -32.45 -3.98 14.21
C ALA A 2 -32.98 -4.96 13.15
N LEU A 3 -32.72 -4.66 11.87
CA LEU A 3 -32.87 -5.60 10.75
C LEU A 3 -31.80 -6.69 10.88
N GLY A 4 -32.19 -7.81 11.47
CA GLY A 4 -31.33 -8.95 11.74
C GLY A 4 -30.73 -9.56 10.48
N GLN A 5 -29.43 -9.81 10.52
CA GLN A 5 -28.71 -10.60 9.53
C GLN A 5 -29.40 -11.97 9.38
N LYS A 6 -29.68 -12.40 8.15
CA LYS A 6 -30.22 -13.75 7.90
C LYS A 6 -29.07 -14.70 7.62
N CYS A 7 -28.92 -15.71 8.47
CA CYS A 7 -28.08 -16.87 8.18
C CYS A 7 -28.78 -17.69 7.07
N GLN A 8 -28.15 -17.83 5.90
CA GLN A 8 -28.56 -18.80 4.90
C GLN A 8 -27.41 -19.77 4.66
N SER A 9 -27.68 -21.07 4.83
CA SER A 9 -26.71 -22.17 4.66
C SER A 9 -25.46 -22.08 5.53
N GLY A 10 -25.60 -21.58 6.78
CA GLY A 10 -24.48 -21.49 7.73
C GLY A 10 -23.53 -20.31 7.50
N LEU A 11 -23.79 -19.46 6.49
CA LEU A 11 -23.05 -18.23 6.24
C LEU A 11 -23.87 -17.01 6.61
N TRP A 12 -23.28 -16.13 7.41
CA TRP A 12 -23.77 -14.78 7.63
C TRP A 12 -23.54 -13.95 6.37
N ARG A 13 -24.62 -13.51 5.71
CA ARG A 13 -24.55 -12.64 4.54
C ARG A 13 -25.20 -11.29 4.83
N SER A 14 -24.52 -10.23 4.41
CA SER A 14 -25.02 -8.85 4.45
C SER A 14 -26.25 -8.68 3.53
N PRO A 15 -27.31 -7.97 3.94
CA PRO A 15 -28.51 -7.73 3.12
C PRO A 15 -28.35 -6.72 1.96
N SER A 16 -27.19 -6.09 1.80
CA SER A 16 -27.02 -4.98 0.84
C SER A 16 -25.75 -5.17 0.02
N PRO A 17 -25.77 -4.87 -1.30
CA PRO A 17 -24.54 -4.71 -2.06
C PRO A 17 -23.83 -3.50 -1.44
N ALA A 18 -22.70 -3.75 -0.78
CA ALA A 18 -21.83 -2.66 -0.38
C ALA A 18 -21.18 -2.17 -1.67
N ASP A 19 -21.75 -1.12 -2.27
CA ASP A 19 -21.09 -0.40 -3.34
C ASP A 19 -19.82 0.20 -2.75
N GLY A 20 -18.70 -0.50 -2.89
CA GLY A 20 -17.46 -0.07 -2.26
C GLY A 20 -16.89 1.15 -2.96
N VAL A 21 -16.34 2.07 -2.18
CA VAL A 21 -15.87 3.38 -2.64
C VAL A 21 -14.36 3.50 -2.51
N TYR A 22 -13.70 3.94 -3.58
CA TYR A 22 -12.30 4.34 -3.52
C TYR A 22 -12.17 5.77 -2.97
N THR A 23 -11.42 5.92 -1.89
CA THR A 23 -11.04 7.22 -1.31
C THR A 23 -9.54 7.40 -1.43
N SER A 24 -9.08 8.52 -1.99
CA SER A 24 -7.66 8.89 -1.97
C SER A 24 -7.25 9.31 -0.55
N LEU A 25 -6.18 8.71 -0.03
CA LEU A 25 -5.57 9.13 1.24
C LEU A 25 -4.44 10.14 1.02
N GLY A 26 -3.94 10.27 -0.21
CA GLY A 26 -2.92 11.25 -0.60
C GLY A 26 -1.67 10.63 -1.23
N ALA A 27 -0.67 11.49 -1.45
CA ALA A 27 0.66 11.12 -1.90
C ALA A 27 1.67 11.32 -0.77
N PHE A 28 2.55 10.36 -0.58
CA PHE A 28 3.50 10.31 0.53
C PHE A 28 4.90 9.98 0.04
N LYS A 29 5.91 10.40 0.80
CA LYS A 29 7.32 10.07 0.57
C LYS A 29 7.85 9.30 1.77
N GLY A 30 8.50 8.16 1.51
CA GLY A 30 9.19 7.36 2.51
C GLY A 30 8.28 6.53 3.40
N VAL A 31 7.40 7.14 4.20
CA VAL A 31 6.52 6.41 5.11
C VAL A 31 5.13 7.04 5.14
N TYR A 32 4.11 6.20 5.10
CA TYR A 32 2.75 6.52 5.48
C TYR A 32 2.31 5.57 6.58
N SER A 33 1.62 6.06 7.59
CA SER A 33 1.06 5.24 8.67
C SER A 33 -0.33 5.73 9.02
N GLY A 34 -1.19 4.79 9.38
CA GLY A 34 -2.57 5.08 9.75
C GLY A 34 -3.17 3.95 10.57
N SER A 35 -4.42 4.14 10.97
CA SER A 35 -5.21 3.16 11.69
C SER A 35 -6.57 3.03 11.05
N ASN A 36 -7.08 1.80 10.96
CA ASN A 36 -8.46 1.59 10.56
C ASN A 36 -9.39 1.78 11.76
N THR A 37 -10.21 2.82 11.73
CA THR A 37 -11.21 3.14 12.76
C THR A 37 -12.62 3.18 12.18
N THR A 38 -12.84 2.49 11.06
CA THR A 38 -14.08 2.61 10.27
C THR A 38 -15.18 1.65 10.75
N GLY A 39 -14.89 0.76 11.70
CA GLY A 39 -15.82 -0.26 12.18
C GLY A 39 -15.93 -1.48 11.26
N LYS A 40 -15.14 -1.53 10.18
CA LYS A 40 -15.12 -2.61 9.18
C LYS A 40 -13.71 -2.83 8.65
N GLN A 41 -13.43 -4.00 8.08
CA GLN A 41 -12.20 -4.21 7.30
C GLN A 41 -12.17 -3.24 6.10
N ILE A 42 -11.00 -2.68 5.83
CA ILE A 42 -10.74 -1.87 4.64
C ILE A 42 -9.65 -2.52 3.81
N LYS A 43 -9.64 -2.24 2.50
CA LYS A 43 -8.51 -2.58 1.62
C LYS A 43 -7.72 -1.32 1.30
N ILE A 44 -6.40 -1.39 1.46
CA ILE A 44 -5.48 -0.32 1.10
C ILE A 44 -4.76 -0.69 -0.20
N TYR A 45 -4.57 0.30 -1.07
CA TYR A 45 -3.77 0.22 -2.28
C TYR A 45 -2.67 1.27 -2.18
N ALA A 46 -1.44 0.90 -2.53
CA ALA A 46 -0.35 1.85 -2.68
C ALA A 46 0.30 1.66 -4.06
N LEU A 47 0.49 2.77 -4.78
CA LEU A 47 1.03 2.80 -6.14
C LEU A 47 2.25 3.72 -6.19
N GLY A 48 3.30 3.34 -6.92
CA GLY A 48 4.56 4.07 -7.01
C GLY A 48 5.66 3.42 -6.19
N GLY A 49 6.21 4.16 -5.24
CA GLY A 49 7.38 3.76 -4.46
C GLY A 49 8.70 4.09 -5.15
N ASN A 50 8.65 4.95 -6.17
CA ASN A 50 9.79 5.39 -6.96
C ASN A 50 10.53 6.54 -6.25
N PRO A 51 11.84 6.43 -6.02
CA PRO A 51 12.66 7.55 -5.58
C PRO A 51 12.63 8.73 -6.56
N PRO A 52 12.95 9.96 -6.08
CA PRO A 52 13.17 11.10 -6.97
C PRO A 52 14.30 10.81 -7.97
N PRO A 53 14.30 11.49 -9.14
CA PRO A 53 15.32 11.31 -10.16
C PRO A 53 16.72 11.58 -9.60
N LYS A 54 17.55 10.55 -9.63
CA LYS A 54 18.96 10.60 -9.25
C LYS A 54 19.70 9.55 -10.03
N LYS A 55 20.81 9.94 -10.65
CA LYS A 55 21.79 8.98 -11.17
C LYS A 55 22.80 8.69 -10.07
N ILE A 56 23.09 7.41 -9.87
CA ILE A 56 24.11 6.95 -8.94
C ILE A 56 25.21 6.25 -9.73
N ASN A 57 26.46 6.36 -9.24
CA ASN A 57 27.61 5.66 -9.82
C ASN A 57 27.67 4.23 -9.28
N PHE A 58 26.62 3.46 -9.55
CA PHE A 58 26.49 2.04 -9.25
C PHE A 58 26.03 1.35 -10.53
N GLY A 59 26.71 0.28 -10.94
CA GLY A 59 26.36 -0.48 -12.16
C GLY A 59 26.24 0.38 -13.43
N ASN A 60 25.31 0.03 -14.32
CA ASN A 60 25.11 0.64 -15.65
C ASN A 60 24.40 2.03 -15.59
N SER A 61 24.85 2.93 -14.71
CA SER A 61 24.23 4.25 -14.46
C SER A 61 22.79 4.15 -13.96
N ASP A 62 22.63 3.60 -12.75
CA ASP A 62 21.31 3.35 -12.19
C ASP A 62 20.48 4.63 -12.06
N ASN A 63 19.33 4.63 -12.71
CA ASN A 63 18.34 5.68 -12.65
C ASN A 63 17.34 5.34 -11.55
N CYS A 64 17.47 5.99 -10.39
CA CYS A 64 16.63 5.75 -9.24
C CYS A 64 15.13 5.86 -9.56
N VAL A 65 14.74 6.68 -10.55
CA VAL A 65 13.32 6.83 -10.94
C VAL A 65 12.70 5.53 -11.47
N ASN A 66 13.51 4.62 -12.03
CA ASN A 66 13.05 3.36 -12.61
C ASN A 66 13.06 2.21 -11.59
N THR A 67 13.44 2.50 -10.36
CA THR A 67 13.42 1.54 -9.24
C THR A 67 12.27 1.85 -8.32
N PHE A 68 11.79 0.88 -7.56
CA PHE A 68 10.76 1.13 -6.57
C PHE A 68 10.87 0.18 -5.38
N SER A 69 10.33 0.62 -4.25
CA SER A 69 10.15 -0.20 -3.07
C SER A 69 8.85 0.15 -2.39
N LEU A 70 7.99 -0.83 -2.13
CA LEU A 70 6.81 -0.70 -1.29
C LEU A 70 6.74 -1.91 -0.36
N VAL A 71 6.66 -1.65 0.93
CA VAL A 71 6.46 -2.68 1.96
C VAL A 71 5.35 -2.21 2.88
N ALA A 72 4.31 -3.02 3.03
CA ALA A 72 3.19 -2.75 3.92
C ALA A 72 3.21 -3.66 5.14
N SER A 73 2.87 -3.08 6.28
CA SER A 73 2.69 -3.82 7.53
C SER A 73 1.37 -3.50 8.20
N VAL A 74 0.75 -4.50 8.82
CA VAL A 74 -0.51 -4.38 9.59
C VAL A 74 -0.32 -5.08 10.93
N GLY A 75 -0.60 -4.39 12.03
CA GLY A 75 -0.42 -4.95 13.38
C GLY A 75 1.02 -5.42 13.67
N GLY A 76 2.02 -4.84 12.99
CA GLY A 76 3.43 -5.22 13.11
C GLY A 76 3.91 -6.33 12.17
N TYR A 77 3.02 -6.96 11.39
CA TYR A 77 3.38 -7.99 10.42
C TYR A 77 3.49 -7.42 9.02
N THR A 78 4.53 -7.78 8.27
CA THR A 78 4.59 -7.49 6.83
C THR A 78 3.56 -8.33 6.09
N VAL A 79 2.60 -7.67 5.41
CA VAL A 79 1.47 -8.33 4.73
C VAL A 79 1.55 -8.24 3.22
N ALA A 80 2.31 -7.27 2.69
CA ALA A 80 2.55 -7.13 1.26
C ALA A 80 3.88 -6.43 1.01
N ASN A 81 4.58 -6.83 -0.04
CA ASN A 81 5.79 -6.15 -0.50
C ASN A 81 5.93 -6.26 -2.03
N SER A 82 6.47 -5.22 -2.63
CA SER A 82 6.82 -5.15 -4.04
C SER A 82 8.06 -4.28 -4.18
N VAL A 83 9.17 -4.88 -4.63
CA VAL A 83 10.48 -4.23 -4.66
C VAL A 83 11.19 -4.60 -5.95
N ASP A 84 11.68 -3.60 -6.67
CA ASP A 84 12.52 -3.79 -7.85
C ASP A 84 13.63 -2.74 -7.87
N GLY A 85 14.87 -3.19 -7.67
CA GLY A 85 16.07 -2.36 -7.72
C GLY A 85 16.71 -2.25 -9.11
N ASN A 86 16.18 -2.94 -10.12
CA ASN A 86 16.69 -2.84 -11.48
C ASN A 86 16.15 -1.57 -12.15
N SER A 87 17.07 -0.63 -12.43
CA SER A 87 16.78 0.70 -12.95
C SER A 87 16.51 0.78 -14.47
N GLN A 88 16.31 -0.35 -15.14
CA GLN A 88 15.95 -0.37 -16.56
C GLN A 88 14.43 -0.26 -16.72
N TRP A 89 13.99 0.61 -17.64
CA TRP A 89 12.61 0.68 -18.16
C TRP A 89 11.50 1.05 -17.15
N ASN A 90 11.34 2.35 -16.86
CA ASN A 90 10.15 3.03 -16.30
C ASN A 90 9.20 2.18 -15.45
N LYS A 91 9.72 1.55 -14.39
CA LYS A 91 8.94 0.67 -13.52
C LYS A 91 8.20 1.47 -12.47
N SER A 92 7.15 0.87 -11.93
CA SER A 92 6.41 1.42 -10.80
C SER A 92 5.86 0.28 -9.95
N GLY A 93 5.86 0.46 -8.64
CA GLY A 93 5.38 -0.53 -7.69
C GLY A 93 3.87 -0.45 -7.47
N SER A 94 3.30 -1.57 -7.08
CA SER A 94 1.92 -1.65 -6.61
C SER A 94 1.82 -2.73 -5.53
N ILE A 95 1.12 -2.41 -4.45
CA ILE A 95 0.71 -3.37 -3.43
C ILE A 95 -0.74 -3.10 -3.03
N SER A 96 -1.44 -4.16 -2.63
CA SER A 96 -2.75 -4.05 -2.00
C SER A 96 -2.85 -5.01 -0.82
N PHE A 97 -3.44 -4.58 0.27
CA PHE A 97 -3.54 -5.38 1.49
C PHE A 97 -4.78 -5.00 2.30
N ASP A 98 -5.23 -5.94 3.12
CA ASP A 98 -6.38 -5.79 3.98
C ASP A 98 -5.96 -5.31 5.37
N VAL A 99 -6.76 -4.40 5.96
CA VAL A 99 -6.54 -3.87 7.31
C VAL A 99 -7.78 -4.13 8.15
N PRO A 100 -7.73 -5.01 9.17
CA PRO A 100 -8.84 -5.22 10.09
C PRO A 100 -9.20 -3.95 10.86
N ASP A 101 -10.42 -3.85 11.34
CA ASP A 101 -10.83 -2.74 12.21
C ASP A 101 -9.99 -2.71 13.50
N GLY A 102 -9.67 -1.51 13.98
CA GLY A 102 -8.79 -1.29 15.13
C GLY A 102 -7.31 -1.54 14.88
N SER A 103 -6.91 -2.06 13.71
CA SER A 103 -5.51 -2.32 13.40
C SER A 103 -4.79 -1.08 12.87
N ALA A 104 -3.56 -0.87 13.34
CA ALA A 104 -2.62 0.07 12.75
C ALA A 104 -1.96 -0.55 11.50
N PHE A 105 -1.67 0.28 10.52
CA PHE A 105 -0.96 -0.10 9.31
C PHE A 105 0.07 0.93 8.89
N SER A 106 1.04 0.51 8.09
CA SER A 106 2.04 1.38 7.48
C SER A 106 2.38 0.92 6.08
N VAL A 107 2.80 1.88 5.25
CA VAL A 107 3.42 1.65 3.94
C VAL A 107 4.76 2.37 3.95
N ILE A 108 5.83 1.64 3.65
CA ILE A 108 7.21 2.13 3.69
C ILE A 108 7.85 1.96 2.31
N SER A 109 8.55 3.01 1.87
CA SER A 109 9.25 3.12 0.60
C SER A 109 10.67 3.63 0.81
N ASN A 110 11.51 2.80 1.42
CA ASN A 110 12.91 3.12 1.73
C ASN A 110 13.92 2.07 1.24
N GLY A 111 13.48 0.97 0.63
CA GLY A 111 14.36 -0.12 0.20
C GLY A 111 15.41 0.31 -0.83
N MET A 112 15.17 1.40 -1.57
CA MET A 112 16.12 1.92 -2.55
C MET A 112 17.25 2.75 -1.92
N MET A 113 17.14 3.13 -0.64
CA MET A 113 18.20 3.88 0.05
C MET A 113 19.51 3.09 0.17
N ALA A 114 19.42 1.76 0.28
CA ALA A 114 20.59 0.88 0.33
C ALA A 114 21.42 0.94 -0.97
N TYR A 115 20.80 1.31 -2.08
CA TYR A 115 21.45 1.51 -3.38
C TYR A 115 21.96 2.94 -3.56
N GLY A 116 21.81 3.83 -2.57
CA GLY A 116 22.21 5.24 -2.68
C GLY A 116 21.15 6.16 -3.30
N CYS A 117 19.94 5.65 -3.54
CA CYS A 117 18.76 6.46 -3.88
C CYS A 117 18.17 7.14 -2.62
N ASP A 118 17.12 7.93 -2.82
CA ASP A 118 16.34 8.55 -1.74
C ASP A 118 15.06 7.74 -1.50
N TYR A 119 14.25 8.14 -0.52
CA TYR A 119 12.93 7.58 -0.27
C TYR A 119 12.03 7.66 -1.51
N GLY A 120 11.26 6.59 -1.72
CA GLY A 120 10.27 6.54 -2.78
C GLY A 120 9.01 7.33 -2.47
N THR A 121 8.37 7.81 -3.52
CA THR A 121 7.08 8.52 -3.47
C THR A 121 5.96 7.61 -3.97
N PHE A 122 4.84 7.58 -3.26
CA PHE A 122 3.71 6.71 -3.59
C PHE A 122 2.38 7.36 -3.25
N THR A 123 1.34 6.97 -3.97
CA THR A 123 -0.05 7.36 -3.68
C THR A 123 -0.76 6.23 -2.97
N VAL A 124 -1.66 6.58 -2.05
CA VAL A 124 -2.43 5.60 -1.26
C VAL A 124 -3.92 5.81 -1.46
N PHE A 125 -4.63 4.72 -1.69
CA PHE A 125 -6.09 4.69 -1.79
C PHE A 125 -6.65 3.68 -0.80
N ARG A 126 -7.85 3.94 -0.33
CA ARG A 126 -8.64 3.03 0.49
C ARG A 126 -9.90 2.63 -0.27
N TYR A 127 -10.24 1.35 -0.23
CA TYR A 127 -11.53 0.81 -0.64
C TYR A 127 -12.27 0.26 0.59
N GLN A 128 -13.56 0.56 0.68
CA GLN A 128 -14.45 0.13 1.75
C GLN A 128 -15.88 0.01 1.22
#